data_AF-A0A0L1KMW5-F1
#
_entry.id   AF-A0A0L1KMW5-F1
#
_cell.length_a   1.000
_cell.length_b   1.000
_cell.length_c   1.000
_cell.angle_alpha   90.00
_cell.angle_beta   90.00
_cell.angle_gamma   90.00
#
_symmetry.space_group_name_H-M   'P 1'
#
loop_
_entity.id
_entity.type
_entity.pdbx_description
1 polymer ?
#
loop_
_entity_poly.entity_id
_entity_poly.type
_entity_poly.pdbx_seq_one_letter_code
_entity_poly.pdbx_strand_id
1 'polypeptide(L)'
;MGTLGMPINALTGTIKFADLRGNMEFISLHTNQLTGSLDLDCLPATMRGLSLDKNKFTGQVSLEHLPEGLQSLSVSRNQLSGTICLHALPPTLERLLLSGNHFEGPLELTRLPEALAIIHLFDNMFSGQIDLSQLPERLNNLGAWNNRLSGTVRVPPGVSCWVEGCRNHSLFGGNRDLVLEGM
;
A
#
# COMPACT_ATOMS: atom_id res chain seq x y z
N MET A 1 -22.15 11.78 0.58
CA MET A 1 -21.08 11.37 -0.33
C MET A 1 -20.29 12.57 -0.82
N GLY A 2 -19.22 12.92 -0.10
CA GLY A 2 -18.23 13.90 -0.56
C GLY A 2 -17.14 13.19 -1.37
N THR A 3 -16.98 13.57 -2.63
CA THR A 3 -15.94 13.03 -3.52
C THR A 3 -15.15 14.18 -4.13
N LEU A 4 -13.82 14.08 -4.08
CA LEU A 4 -12.90 14.99 -4.79
C LEU A 4 -12.07 14.18 -5.77
N GLY A 5 -12.23 14.46 -7.06
CA GLY A 5 -11.45 13.83 -8.12
C GLY A 5 -10.79 14.88 -8.99
N MET A 6 -9.47 15.01 -8.90
CA MET A 6 -8.67 15.79 -9.85
C MET A 6 -7.44 14.98 -10.37
N PRO A 7 -7.65 13.72 -10.82
CA PRO A 7 -6.54 12.89 -11.27
C PRO A 7 -5.96 13.37 -12.60
N ILE A 8 -4.70 13.03 -12.88
CA ILE A 8 -4.02 13.26 -14.16
C ILE A 8 -4.01 14.76 -14.51
N ASN A 9 -3.45 15.56 -13.61
CA ASN A 9 -3.26 17.00 -13.80
C ASN A 9 -1.82 17.41 -13.48
N ALA A 10 -1.57 18.71 -13.48
CA ALA A 10 -0.29 19.29 -13.06
C ALA A 10 -0.41 19.99 -11.68
N LEU A 11 -1.29 19.51 -10.79
CA LEU A 11 -1.46 20.11 -9.46
C LEU A 11 -0.14 20.02 -8.70
N THR A 12 0.24 21.13 -8.06
CA THR A 12 1.45 21.27 -7.25
C THR A 12 1.07 21.73 -5.84
N GLY A 13 2.05 21.77 -4.94
CA GLY A 13 1.84 22.14 -3.54
C GLY A 13 1.72 20.93 -2.63
N THR A 14 1.11 21.14 -1.46
CA THR A 14 0.99 20.14 -0.38
C THR A 14 -0.46 19.88 -0.04
N ILE A 15 -0.75 18.73 0.58
CA ILE A 15 -2.08 18.43 1.12
C ILE A 15 -2.03 18.53 2.65
N LYS A 16 -3.04 19.16 3.25
CA LYS A 16 -3.31 19.08 4.68
C LYS A 16 -4.66 18.41 4.87
N PHE A 17 -4.67 17.15 5.29
CA PHE A 17 -5.92 16.39 5.44
C PHE A 17 -6.85 16.98 6.50
N ALA A 18 -6.29 17.67 7.50
CA ALA A 18 -7.05 18.42 8.50
C ALA A 18 -7.96 19.52 7.91
N ASP A 19 -7.65 20.03 6.71
CA ASP A 19 -8.46 21.05 6.04
C ASP A 19 -9.64 20.45 5.23
N LEU A 20 -9.71 19.11 5.12
CA LEU A 20 -10.81 18.44 4.44
C LEU A 20 -12.09 18.56 5.28
N ARG A 21 -13.11 19.21 4.71
CA ARG A 21 -14.41 19.38 5.36
C ARG A 21 -15.14 18.05 5.55
N GLY A 22 -15.94 17.96 6.61
CA GLY A 22 -16.67 16.74 6.99
C GLY A 22 -17.55 16.16 5.88
N ASN A 23 -17.59 14.82 5.81
CA ASN A 23 -18.29 13.97 4.82
C ASN A 23 -17.50 13.62 3.55
N MET A 24 -16.20 13.88 3.50
CA MET A 24 -15.35 13.35 2.43
C MET A 24 -15.20 11.83 2.58
N GLU A 25 -15.63 11.11 1.55
CA GLU A 25 -15.58 9.65 1.46
C GLU A 25 -14.51 9.21 0.47
N PHE A 26 -14.34 9.93 -0.64
CA PHE A 26 -13.40 9.56 -1.70
C PHE A 26 -12.53 10.73 -2.14
N ILE A 27 -11.21 10.50 -2.19
CA ILE A 27 -10.25 11.45 -2.75
C ILE A 27 -9.39 10.72 -3.78
N SER A 28 -9.37 11.27 -4.99
CA SER A 28 -8.48 10.86 -6.07
C SER A 28 -7.71 12.05 -6.60
N LEU A 29 -6.41 12.08 -6.30
CA LEU A 29 -5.45 13.08 -6.75
C LEU A 29 -4.25 12.42 -7.43
N HIS A 30 -4.42 11.20 -7.94
CA HIS A 30 -3.32 10.46 -8.56
C HIS A 30 -2.81 11.13 -9.83
N THR A 31 -1.56 10.84 -10.18
CA THR A 31 -0.89 11.40 -11.38
C THR A 31 -0.91 12.94 -11.35
N ASN A 32 -0.26 13.51 -10.35
CA ASN A 32 -0.07 14.97 -10.19
C ASN A 32 1.39 15.27 -9.81
N GLN A 33 1.68 16.50 -9.41
CA GLN A 33 3.00 16.93 -8.93
C GLN A 33 2.94 17.40 -7.47
N LEU A 34 2.04 16.81 -6.67
CA LEU A 34 1.88 17.14 -5.25
C LEU A 34 3.09 16.64 -4.45
N THR A 35 3.45 17.39 -3.43
CA THR A 35 4.67 17.23 -2.62
C THR A 35 4.35 17.30 -1.14
N GLY A 36 5.38 17.14 -0.30
CA GLY A 36 5.28 17.24 1.16
C GLY A 36 5.00 15.89 1.82
N SER A 37 4.88 15.92 3.14
CA SER A 37 4.57 14.76 3.95
C SER A 37 3.06 14.46 3.99
N LEU A 38 2.72 13.21 4.25
CA LEU A 38 1.35 12.76 4.41
C LEU A 38 1.05 12.48 5.88
N ASP A 39 0.09 13.21 6.44
CA ASP A 39 -0.44 12.95 7.78
C ASP A 39 -1.78 12.22 7.66
N LEU A 40 -1.72 10.89 7.53
CA LEU A 40 -2.91 10.06 7.34
C LEU A 40 -3.76 9.90 8.61
N ASP A 41 -3.23 10.26 9.77
CA ASP A 41 -3.96 10.23 11.04
C ASP A 41 -5.06 11.31 11.07
N CYS A 42 -4.90 12.36 10.26
CA CYS A 42 -5.89 13.43 10.09
C CYS A 42 -6.97 13.12 9.03
N LEU A 43 -7.07 11.89 8.52
CA LEU A 43 -8.09 11.55 7.53
C LEU A 43 -9.50 11.60 8.15
N PRO A 44 -10.52 12.10 7.42
CA PRO A 44 -11.90 12.06 7.88
C PRO A 44 -12.38 10.64 8.19
N ALA A 45 -13.08 10.45 9.31
CA ALA A 45 -13.66 9.15 9.69
C ALA A 45 -14.65 8.59 8.63
N THR A 46 -15.21 9.45 7.79
CA THR A 46 -16.09 9.07 6.68
C THR A 46 -15.33 8.50 5.48
N MET A 47 -14.01 8.59 5.44
CA MET A 47 -13.22 8.18 4.27
C MET A 47 -13.39 6.67 3.99
N ARG A 48 -13.48 6.36 2.70
CA ARG A 48 -13.64 5.03 2.11
C ARG A 48 -12.54 4.75 1.08
N GLY A 49 -12.11 5.76 0.33
CA GLY A 49 -11.05 5.61 -0.65
C GLY A 49 -10.11 6.81 -0.76
N LEU A 50 -8.81 6.53 -0.79
CA LEU A 50 -7.76 7.52 -0.98
C LEU A 50 -6.77 7.07 -2.04
N SER A 51 -6.63 7.84 -3.12
CA SER A 51 -5.67 7.62 -4.20
C SER A 51 -4.80 8.85 -4.40
N LEU A 52 -3.53 8.69 -4.05
CA LEU A 52 -2.46 9.70 -4.08
C LEU A 52 -1.26 9.21 -4.90
N ASP A 53 -1.42 8.11 -5.63
CA ASP A 53 -0.34 7.49 -6.37
C ASP A 53 0.20 8.39 -7.50
N LYS A 54 1.45 8.17 -7.90
CA LYS A 54 2.14 8.93 -8.95
C LYS A 54 2.16 10.43 -8.62
N ASN A 55 2.67 10.76 -7.45
CA ASN A 55 2.96 12.12 -7.01
C ASN A 55 4.43 12.21 -6.54
N LYS A 56 4.79 13.25 -5.79
CA LYS A 56 6.14 13.49 -5.25
C LYS A 56 6.09 13.63 -3.72
N PHE A 57 5.18 12.94 -3.04
CA PHE A 57 5.12 12.94 -1.58
C PHE A 57 6.37 12.31 -0.99
N THR A 58 6.85 12.85 0.13
CA THR A 58 8.10 12.48 0.79
C THR A 58 7.88 12.26 2.29
N GLY A 59 8.92 11.83 3.00
CA GLY A 59 8.87 11.65 4.45
C GLY A 59 8.27 10.31 4.86
N GLN A 60 8.00 10.18 6.16
CA GLN A 60 7.39 8.99 6.73
C GLN A 60 5.88 9.07 6.71
N VAL A 61 5.21 7.92 6.71
CA VAL A 61 3.75 7.83 6.79
C VAL A 61 3.36 6.72 7.76
N SER A 62 2.44 7.03 8.67
CA SER A 62 1.82 6.06 9.57
C SER A 62 0.56 5.49 8.93
N LEU A 63 0.32 4.19 9.10
CA LEU A 63 -0.93 3.53 8.75
C LEU A 63 -1.74 3.11 10.00
N GLU A 64 -1.30 3.52 11.20
CA GLU A 64 -1.83 2.99 12.45
C GLU A 64 -3.18 3.57 12.86
N HIS A 65 -3.52 4.77 12.38
CA HIS A 65 -4.77 5.47 12.72
C HIS A 65 -5.65 5.74 11.49
N LEU A 66 -5.59 4.84 10.50
CA LEU A 66 -6.45 4.94 9.33
C LEU A 66 -7.94 4.82 9.74
N PRO A 67 -8.86 5.52 9.05
CA PRO A 67 -10.28 5.43 9.33
C PRO A 67 -10.81 3.98 9.27
N GLU A 68 -11.60 3.59 10.27
CA GLU A 68 -12.18 2.23 10.41
C GLU A 68 -12.97 1.75 9.18
N GLY A 69 -13.54 2.68 8.39
CA GLY A 69 -14.29 2.36 7.19
C GLY A 69 -13.50 2.48 5.88
N LEU A 70 -12.18 2.69 5.94
CA LEU A 70 -11.34 2.81 4.75
C LEU A 70 -11.27 1.47 4.01
N GLN A 71 -11.55 1.48 2.71
CA GLN A 71 -11.60 0.29 1.85
C GLN A 71 -10.42 0.23 0.88
N SER A 72 -9.93 1.38 0.41
CA SER A 72 -8.83 1.44 -0.55
C SER A 72 -7.86 2.56 -0.24
N LEU A 73 -6.58 2.23 -0.11
CA LEU A 73 -5.48 3.17 0.03
C LEU A 73 -4.43 2.95 -1.06
N SER A 74 -4.10 4.00 -1.81
CA SER A 74 -3.05 4.00 -2.81
C SER A 74 -2.12 5.21 -2.64
N VAL A 75 -0.87 4.94 -2.28
CA VAL A 75 0.22 5.93 -2.20
C VAL A 75 1.43 5.49 -3.04
N SER A 76 1.23 4.53 -3.94
CA SER A 76 2.27 4.01 -4.84
C SER A 76 2.95 5.10 -5.67
N ARG A 77 4.21 4.87 -6.08
CA ARG A 77 4.96 5.75 -6.98
C ARG A 77 5.07 7.17 -6.40
N ASN A 78 5.57 7.25 -5.18
CA ASN A 78 5.95 8.49 -4.49
C ASN A 78 7.41 8.34 -4.02
N GLN A 79 7.84 9.19 -3.09
CA GLN A 79 9.16 9.15 -2.46
C GLN A 79 9.02 8.94 -0.94
N LEU A 80 7.94 8.28 -0.50
CA LEU A 80 7.69 7.98 0.91
C LEU A 80 8.71 6.98 1.44
N SER A 81 9.01 7.05 2.74
CA SER A 81 10.10 6.31 3.37
C SER A 81 9.74 5.87 4.78
N GLY A 82 10.63 5.12 5.43
CA GLY A 82 10.43 4.60 6.78
C GLY A 82 9.75 3.24 6.80
N THR A 83 9.39 2.80 8.01
CA THR A 83 8.76 1.51 8.28
C THR A 83 7.25 1.62 8.21
N ILE A 84 6.56 0.51 7.93
CA ILE A 84 5.10 0.44 7.86
C ILE A 84 4.60 -0.63 8.82
N CYS A 85 3.71 -0.23 9.73
CA CYS A 85 2.98 -1.15 10.61
C CYS A 85 1.71 -1.63 9.90
N LEU A 86 1.66 -2.93 9.56
CA LEU A 86 0.50 -3.54 8.90
C LEU A 86 -0.53 -4.14 9.89
N HIS A 87 -0.21 -4.17 11.19
CA HIS A 87 -1.04 -4.79 12.22
C HIS A 87 -2.27 -3.97 12.62
N ALA A 88 -2.26 -2.67 12.33
CA ALA A 88 -3.30 -1.72 12.71
C ALA A 88 -4.15 -1.28 11.50
N LEU A 89 -4.10 -2.04 10.40
CA LEU A 89 -4.92 -1.74 9.24
C LEU A 89 -6.41 -1.94 9.58
N PRO A 90 -7.31 -1.07 9.05
CA PRO A 90 -8.72 -1.14 9.39
C PRO A 90 -9.35 -2.42 8.83
N PRO A 91 -10.33 -3.01 9.54
CA PRO A 91 -10.92 -4.30 9.18
C PRO A 91 -11.65 -4.29 7.82
N THR A 92 -12.05 -3.11 7.33
CA THR A 92 -12.71 -2.94 6.03
C THR A 92 -11.74 -2.79 4.86
N LEU A 93 -10.43 -2.74 5.09
CA LEU A 93 -9.47 -2.47 4.03
C LEU A 93 -9.40 -3.64 3.05
N GLU A 94 -9.71 -3.36 1.78
CA GLU A 94 -9.71 -4.35 0.69
C GLU A 94 -8.47 -4.23 -0.19
N ARG A 95 -7.92 -3.01 -0.32
CA ARG A 95 -6.80 -2.71 -1.22
C ARG A 95 -5.77 -1.79 -0.58
N LEU A 96 -4.51 -2.25 -0.56
CA LEU A 96 -3.37 -1.49 -0.06
C LEU A 96 -2.24 -1.44 -1.12
N LEU A 97 -2.02 -0.28 -1.71
CA LEU A 97 -1.03 -0.08 -2.77
C LEU A 97 0.08 0.88 -2.31
N LEU A 98 1.25 0.32 -1.98
CA LEU A 98 2.42 1.03 -1.45
C LEU A 98 3.64 0.99 -2.39
N SER A 99 3.51 0.31 -3.52
CA SER A 99 4.63 0.01 -4.43
C SER A 99 5.34 1.24 -5.01
N GLY A 100 6.64 1.12 -5.30
CA GLY A 100 7.41 2.20 -5.90
C GLY A 100 7.63 3.37 -4.94
N ASN A 101 8.11 3.08 -3.74
CA ASN A 101 8.49 4.04 -2.71
C ASN A 101 9.86 3.64 -2.13
N HIS A 102 10.25 4.26 -1.02
CA HIS A 102 11.46 3.96 -0.25
C HIS A 102 11.12 3.34 1.12
N PHE A 103 10.03 2.59 1.23
CA PHE A 103 9.68 1.92 2.49
C PHE A 103 10.69 0.82 2.81
N GLU A 104 11.01 0.65 4.09
CA GLU A 104 12.03 -0.27 4.58
C GLU A 104 11.61 -1.01 5.85
N GLY A 105 12.49 -1.86 6.37
CA GLY A 105 12.22 -2.67 7.56
C GLY A 105 11.48 -3.98 7.27
N PRO A 106 11.13 -4.73 8.32
CA PRO A 106 10.46 -6.03 8.20
C PRO A 106 9.01 -5.92 7.72
N LEU A 107 8.54 -6.95 7.01
CA LEU A 107 7.14 -7.09 6.62
C LEU A 107 6.45 -8.17 7.47
N GLU A 108 5.60 -7.72 8.39
CA GLU A 108 4.74 -8.60 9.18
C GLU A 108 3.38 -8.77 8.50
N LEU A 109 3.21 -9.88 7.78
CA LEU A 109 1.98 -10.19 7.03
C LEU A 109 1.01 -11.10 7.81
N THR A 110 1.30 -11.37 9.09
CA THR A 110 0.59 -12.37 9.90
C THR A 110 -0.71 -11.88 10.54
N ARG A 111 -1.02 -10.58 10.42
CA ARG A 111 -2.21 -9.95 11.03
C ARG A 111 -2.89 -8.97 10.07
N LEU A 112 -3.02 -9.35 8.81
CA LEU A 112 -3.71 -8.54 7.83
C LEU A 112 -5.24 -8.63 8.03
N PRO A 113 -6.00 -7.59 7.66
CA PRO A 113 -7.47 -7.62 7.73
C PRO A 113 -8.07 -8.73 6.86
N GLU A 114 -9.13 -9.39 7.34
CA GLU A 114 -9.85 -10.44 6.61
C GLU A 114 -10.45 -9.96 5.27
N ALA A 115 -10.77 -8.66 5.18
CA ALA A 115 -11.30 -8.07 3.95
C ALA A 115 -10.23 -7.86 2.87
N LEU A 116 -8.94 -7.91 3.21
CA LEU A 116 -7.86 -7.52 2.32
C LEU A 116 -7.72 -8.51 1.16
N ALA A 117 -7.90 -8.00 -0.06
CA ALA A 117 -7.83 -8.80 -1.29
C ALA A 117 -6.57 -8.50 -2.11
N ILE A 118 -6.06 -7.27 -2.04
CA ILE A 118 -4.96 -6.79 -2.87
C ILE A 118 -3.93 -6.04 -2.03
N ILE A 119 -2.67 -6.49 -2.09
CA ILE A 119 -1.55 -5.78 -1.48
C ILE A 119 -0.34 -5.71 -2.44
N HIS A 120 0.08 -4.48 -2.74
CA HIS A 120 1.22 -4.20 -3.61
C HIS A 120 2.33 -3.49 -2.84
N LEU A 121 3.44 -4.19 -2.63
CA LEU A 121 4.61 -3.78 -1.85
C LEU A 121 5.89 -3.70 -2.71
N PHE A 122 5.80 -4.09 -3.98
CA PHE A 122 6.94 -4.18 -4.88
C PHE A 122 7.66 -2.85 -5.11
N ASP A 123 8.91 -2.91 -5.56
CA ASP A 123 9.77 -1.73 -5.80
C ASP A 123 9.87 -0.86 -4.52
N ASN A 124 10.35 -1.46 -3.44
CA ASN A 124 10.63 -0.82 -2.15
C ASN A 124 11.96 -1.38 -1.59
N MET A 125 12.25 -1.14 -0.31
CA MET A 125 13.42 -1.65 0.42
C MET A 125 13.02 -2.52 1.62
N PHE A 126 11.82 -3.10 1.61
CA PHE A 126 11.39 -4.03 2.65
C PHE A 126 12.37 -5.20 2.78
N SER A 127 12.60 -5.66 4.00
CA SER A 127 13.67 -6.60 4.32
C SER A 127 13.24 -7.64 5.34
N GLY A 128 14.14 -8.55 5.70
CA GLY A 128 13.85 -9.59 6.69
C GLY A 128 13.15 -10.81 6.09
N GLN A 129 12.75 -11.72 6.96
CA GLN A 129 12.01 -12.92 6.59
C GLN A 129 10.53 -12.61 6.44
N ILE A 130 9.85 -13.34 5.55
CA ILE A 130 8.41 -13.22 5.35
C ILE A 130 7.71 -14.50 5.76
N ASP A 131 6.58 -14.35 6.44
CA ASP A 131 5.67 -15.43 6.79
C ASP A 131 4.35 -15.24 6.05
N LEU A 132 3.96 -16.22 5.23
CA LEU A 132 2.71 -16.23 4.47
C LEU A 132 1.68 -17.22 5.04
N SER A 133 1.94 -17.81 6.22
CA SER A 133 1.10 -18.85 6.79
C SER A 133 -0.26 -18.36 7.30
N GLN A 134 -0.38 -17.06 7.57
CA GLN A 134 -1.58 -16.40 8.13
C GLN A 134 -2.17 -15.35 7.17
N LEU A 135 -1.97 -15.52 5.85
CA LEU A 135 -2.61 -14.62 4.89
C LEU A 135 -4.15 -14.79 4.93
N PRO A 136 -4.92 -13.70 4.85
CA PRO A 136 -6.38 -13.75 4.76
C PRO A 136 -6.86 -14.58 3.57
N GLU A 137 -7.98 -15.29 3.72
CA GLU A 137 -8.55 -16.12 2.63
C GLU A 137 -8.90 -15.31 1.38
N ARG A 138 -9.26 -14.03 1.56
CA ARG A 138 -9.60 -13.12 0.45
C ARG A 138 -8.38 -12.64 -0.32
N LEU A 139 -7.17 -12.74 0.26
CA LEU A 139 -5.96 -12.20 -0.33
C LEU A 139 -5.53 -13.05 -1.52
N ASN A 140 -5.80 -12.54 -2.71
CA ASN A 140 -5.53 -13.24 -3.96
C ASN A 140 -4.50 -12.52 -4.82
N ASN A 141 -4.21 -11.24 -4.55
CA ASN A 141 -3.21 -10.46 -5.26
C ASN A 141 -2.14 -9.90 -4.32
N LEU A 142 -0.94 -10.51 -4.34
CA LEU A 142 0.21 -10.12 -3.56
C LEU A 142 1.42 -9.89 -4.46
N GLY A 143 1.93 -8.67 -4.44
CA GLY A 143 3.14 -8.29 -5.18
C GLY A 143 4.20 -7.68 -4.29
N ALA A 144 5.34 -8.36 -4.12
CA ALA A 144 6.45 -7.93 -3.27
C ALA A 144 7.83 -8.09 -3.95
N TRP A 145 7.88 -8.13 -5.29
CA TRP A 145 9.14 -8.16 -6.04
C TRP A 145 9.97 -6.88 -5.88
N ASN A 146 11.26 -6.95 -6.20
CA ASN A 146 12.21 -5.85 -6.07
C ASN A 146 12.19 -5.21 -4.67
N ASN A 147 12.43 -6.05 -3.67
CA ASN A 147 12.68 -5.66 -2.29
C ASN A 147 14.00 -6.31 -1.83
N ARG A 148 14.26 -6.29 -0.52
CA ARG A 148 15.40 -6.94 0.16
C ARG A 148 14.91 -8.09 1.06
N LEU A 149 13.82 -8.74 0.68
CA LEU A 149 13.25 -9.87 1.44
C LEU A 149 14.20 -11.06 1.35
N SER A 150 14.17 -11.87 2.40
CA SER A 150 15.12 -12.96 2.59
C SER A 150 14.47 -14.19 3.22
N GLY A 151 15.20 -15.31 3.22
CA GLY A 151 14.74 -16.56 3.81
C GLY A 151 14.01 -17.43 2.81
N THR A 152 13.21 -18.37 3.33
CA THR A 152 12.52 -19.36 2.51
C THR A 152 11.03 -19.20 2.67
N VAL A 153 10.30 -19.16 1.57
CA VAL A 153 8.85 -18.96 1.58
C VAL A 153 8.15 -19.98 0.69
N ARG A 154 7.09 -20.58 1.21
CA ARG A 154 6.13 -21.35 0.42
C ARG A 154 4.96 -20.45 0.07
N VAL A 155 4.70 -20.28 -1.22
CA VAL A 155 3.56 -19.47 -1.69
C VAL A 155 2.27 -20.27 -1.48
N PRO A 156 1.28 -19.76 -0.73
CA PRO A 156 -0.01 -20.44 -0.59
C PRO A 156 -0.74 -20.57 -1.93
N PRO A 157 -1.49 -21.66 -2.15
CA PRO A 157 -2.34 -21.78 -3.35
C PRO A 157 -3.33 -20.63 -3.46
N GLY A 158 -3.59 -20.16 -4.69
CA GLY A 158 -4.57 -19.10 -4.95
C GLY A 158 -4.03 -17.67 -4.84
N VAL A 159 -2.86 -17.48 -4.23
CA VAL A 159 -2.15 -16.19 -4.24
C VAL A 159 -1.43 -16.04 -5.57
N SER A 160 -1.73 -14.99 -6.32
CA SER A 160 -0.97 -14.62 -7.50
C SER A 160 -0.69 -13.12 -7.52
N CYS A 161 -0.07 -12.65 -8.59
CA CYS A 161 0.19 -11.24 -8.78
C CYS A 161 -0.36 -10.82 -10.14
N TRP A 162 -1.23 -9.82 -10.15
CA TRP A 162 -1.62 -9.13 -11.37
C TRP A 162 -1.58 -7.62 -11.16
N VAL A 163 -0.81 -6.94 -12.00
CA VAL A 163 -0.78 -5.47 -12.09
C VAL A 163 -1.31 -5.10 -13.45
N GLU A 164 -2.30 -4.20 -13.48
CA GLU A 164 -2.85 -3.68 -14.73
C GLU A 164 -1.73 -3.16 -15.64
N GLY A 165 -1.71 -3.66 -16.88
CA GLY A 165 -0.70 -3.28 -17.88
C GLY A 165 0.64 -4.02 -17.80
N CYS A 166 0.85 -4.95 -16.85
CA CYS A 166 2.06 -5.77 -16.76
C CYS A 166 1.74 -7.26 -16.92
N ARG A 167 2.43 -7.96 -17.83
CA ARG A 167 2.33 -9.43 -17.97
C ARG A 167 3.46 -10.10 -17.18
N ASN A 168 3.12 -11.10 -16.37
CA ASN A 168 4.06 -12.02 -15.70
C ASN A 168 5.10 -11.39 -14.77
N HIS A 169 4.69 -10.86 -13.62
CA HIS A 169 5.64 -10.64 -12.53
C HIS A 169 5.59 -11.80 -11.54
N SER A 170 6.78 -12.31 -11.20
CA SER A 170 6.96 -13.18 -10.03
C SER A 170 6.53 -12.40 -8.78
N LEU A 171 5.75 -13.02 -7.90
CA LEU A 171 5.27 -12.42 -6.66
C LEU A 171 6.42 -11.78 -5.86
N PHE A 172 7.60 -12.40 -5.93
CA PHE A 172 8.79 -12.01 -5.16
C PHE A 172 10.07 -11.87 -6.00
N GLY A 173 9.96 -11.72 -7.33
CA GLY A 173 11.14 -11.59 -8.19
C GLY A 173 12.10 -10.48 -7.72
N GLY A 174 13.41 -10.59 -7.98
CA GLY A 174 14.37 -9.55 -7.60
C GLY A 174 14.72 -9.44 -6.11
N ASN A 175 14.08 -10.21 -5.21
CA ASN A 175 14.55 -10.41 -3.84
C ASN A 175 15.70 -11.43 -3.85
N ARG A 176 16.95 -10.96 -3.76
CA ARG A 176 18.14 -11.80 -4.01
C ARG A 176 18.35 -12.92 -2.99
N ASP A 177 17.94 -12.68 -1.74
CA ASP A 177 18.17 -13.60 -0.62
C ASP A 177 16.92 -14.40 -0.26
N LEU A 178 15.85 -14.31 -1.08
CA LEU A 178 14.60 -15.03 -0.89
C LEU A 178 14.54 -16.25 -1.80
N VAL A 179 14.26 -17.41 -1.21
CA VAL A 179 14.10 -18.69 -1.89
C VAL A 179 12.63 -19.09 -1.89
N LEU A 180 12.07 -19.36 -3.07
CA LEU A 180 10.72 -19.88 -3.22
C LEU A 180 10.74 -21.41 -3.12
N GLU A 181 10.07 -21.97 -2.12
CA GLU A 181 9.94 -23.41 -1.95
C GLU A 181 8.89 -23.98 -2.90
N GLY A 182 9.26 -25.00 -3.69
CA GLY A 182 8.33 -25.77 -4.52
C GLY A 182 8.03 -25.19 -5.90
N MET A 183 8.92 -24.36 -6.45
CA MET A 183 8.93 -23.98 -7.87
C MET A 183 9.99 -24.76 -8.66
#